data_AF-A0A671NLI5-F1
#
_entry.id   AF-A0A671NLI5-F1
#
_cell.length_a   1.000
_cell.length_b   1.000
_cell.length_c   1.000
_cell.angle_alpha   90.00
_cell.angle_beta   90.00
_cell.angle_gamma   90.00
#
_symmetry.space_group_name_H-M   'P 1'
#
loop_
_entity.id
_entity.type
_entity.pdbx_description
1 polymer ?
#
loop_
_entity_poly.entity_id
_entity_poly.type
_entity_poly.pdbx_seq_one_letter_code
_entity_poly.pdbx_strand_id
1 'polypeptide(L)'
;MANFGEILETVGDFGLFQKLLLFALCFPNLILPFQLSSLVFNHADTNHHCNADWILQVGSNLTKEEQLNLTLPRLSDGSFSPCQMYVPVDWDLSAIQEYGLNETTTCTDGWVHNDTIYEFDLVCDNVNLFRGAQTIFLAGVLVGAVLFGPFSESFGRKRATQIPMVLMLIFTVVTGLAPNFYVYLASQFIVGIALGGFRINSIILATEWIGVAQRSYAACLSQVLAALGQVMFLAVVYYVRDWRLDQFIMAGPLAFVVIYIWFIPESARWLLVRGRTTDAKELIQKAAAINKRTVPDSLLIHRETFVFKLFFPELFRVQFVSKLEWPSILFIFRCALNLAYYSLSLNVGKFGLDIFLNQLIFGLSEIPVHFLCMWSLETVGRKVSLMAALIVGGSLCLLTLAVPQSKTFSLCNTL
;
A
#
# COMPACT_ATOMS: atom_id res chain seq x y z
N MET A 1 -3.72 -38.56 18.45
CA MET A 1 -3.97 -37.76 17.23
C MET A 1 -2.93 -36.66 17.25
N ALA A 2 -1.93 -36.71 16.38
CA ALA A 2 -0.93 -35.65 16.34
C ALA A 2 -1.55 -34.45 15.63
N ASN A 3 -1.92 -33.44 16.40
CA ASN A 3 -2.35 -32.16 15.83
C ASN A 3 -1.15 -31.62 15.02
N PHE A 4 -1.37 -30.95 13.89
CA PHE A 4 -0.26 -30.46 13.03
C PHE A 4 0.79 -29.63 13.80
N GLY A 5 0.40 -29.04 14.94
CA GLY A 5 1.34 -28.43 15.90
C GLY A 5 2.40 -29.39 16.45
N GLU A 6 2.05 -30.63 16.81
CA GLU A 6 2.99 -31.64 17.32
C GLU A 6 4.01 -32.08 16.24
N ILE A 7 3.57 -32.12 14.98
CA ILE A 7 4.47 -32.33 13.83
C ILE A 7 5.45 -31.15 13.71
N LEU A 8 4.97 -29.92 13.91
CA LEU A 8 5.83 -28.74 13.87
C LEU A 8 6.84 -28.72 15.01
N GLU A 9 6.42 -29.09 16.22
CA GLU A 9 7.27 -29.15 17.41
C GLU A 9 8.44 -30.13 17.20
N THR A 10 8.15 -31.29 16.59
CA THR A 10 9.18 -32.30 16.25
C THR A 10 10.13 -31.84 15.15
N VAL A 11 9.62 -31.16 14.10
CA VAL A 11 10.43 -30.51 13.05
C VAL A 11 11.26 -29.35 13.60
N GLY A 12 10.84 -28.76 14.73
CA GLY A 12 11.38 -27.56 15.35
C GLY A 12 10.53 -26.35 14.97
N ASP A 13 9.74 -25.85 15.92
CA ASP A 13 8.74 -24.78 15.74
C ASP A 13 9.24 -23.51 15.06
N PHE A 14 10.56 -23.25 15.17
CA PHE A 14 11.23 -22.07 14.62
C PHE A 14 12.70 -22.36 14.26
N GLY A 15 12.92 -23.43 13.50
CA GLY A 15 14.23 -23.82 12.98
C GLY A 15 14.74 -22.91 11.85
N LEU A 16 15.89 -23.29 11.27
CA LEU A 16 16.52 -22.55 10.17
C LEU A 16 15.61 -22.45 8.95
N PHE A 17 14.92 -23.54 8.61
CA PHE A 17 13.98 -23.57 7.49
C PHE A 17 12.85 -22.56 7.66
N GLN A 18 12.21 -22.53 8.84
CA GLN A 18 11.13 -21.59 9.14
C GLN A 18 11.60 -20.13 9.10
N LYS A 19 12.79 -19.85 9.63
CA LYS A 19 13.37 -18.50 9.60
C LYS A 19 13.65 -18.02 8.18
N LEU A 20 14.26 -18.87 7.35
CA LEU A 20 14.54 -18.55 5.95
C LEU A 20 13.25 -18.36 5.14
N LEU A 21 12.27 -19.25 5.33
CA LEU A 21 10.96 -19.16 4.69
C LEU A 21 10.22 -17.88 5.11
N LEU A 22 10.22 -17.58 6.41
CA LEU A 22 9.61 -16.38 6.94
C LEU A 22 10.25 -15.13 6.33
N PHE A 23 11.59 -15.05 6.34
CA PHE A 23 12.30 -13.92 5.74
C PHE A 23 11.99 -13.79 4.25
N ALA A 24 11.98 -14.89 3.49
CA ALA A 24 11.67 -14.89 2.06
C ALA A 24 10.24 -14.41 1.76
N LEU A 25 9.26 -14.76 2.60
CA LEU A 25 7.86 -14.35 2.48
C LEU A 25 7.61 -12.92 3.00
N CYS A 26 8.41 -12.46 3.97
CA CYS A 26 8.30 -11.12 4.53
C CYS A 26 9.07 -10.08 3.71
N PHE A 27 10.19 -10.44 3.06
CA PHE A 27 11.01 -9.54 2.25
C PHE A 27 10.24 -8.71 1.22
N PRO A 28 9.24 -9.25 0.48
CA PRO A 28 8.49 -8.46 -0.47
C PRO A 28 7.70 -7.32 0.17
N ASN A 29 7.36 -7.41 1.47
CA ASN A 29 6.72 -6.30 2.21
C ASN A 29 7.62 -5.07 2.32
N LEU A 30 8.94 -5.20 2.10
CA LEU A 30 9.82 -4.04 1.93
C LEU A 30 9.45 -3.22 0.69
N ILE A 31 8.96 -3.89 -0.36
CA ILE A 31 8.71 -3.28 -1.66
C ILE A 31 7.25 -2.82 -1.78
N LEU A 32 6.29 -3.51 -1.15
CA LEU A 32 4.86 -3.19 -1.27
C LEU A 32 4.46 -1.74 -0.93
N PRO A 33 5.00 -1.09 0.13
CA PRO A 33 4.67 0.29 0.49
C PRO A 33 4.97 1.28 -0.62
N PHE A 34 6.00 1.01 -1.44
CA PHE A 34 6.36 1.86 -2.57
C PHE A 34 5.19 1.98 -3.56
N GLN A 35 4.43 0.92 -3.82
CA GLN A 35 3.27 0.98 -4.73
C GLN A 35 2.17 1.90 -4.18
N LEU A 36 1.89 1.81 -2.87
CA LEU A 36 0.86 2.64 -2.23
C LEU A 36 1.32 4.10 -2.09
N SER A 37 2.59 4.32 -1.76
CA SER A 37 3.13 5.67 -1.56
C SER A 37 3.44 6.38 -2.88
N SER A 38 3.81 5.69 -3.96
CA SER A 38 3.96 6.29 -5.30
C SER A 38 2.66 6.94 -5.77
N LEU A 39 1.50 6.37 -5.40
CA LEU A 39 0.18 7.00 -5.61
C LEU A 39 -0.10 8.26 -4.79
N VAL A 40 0.67 8.57 -3.75
CA VAL A 40 0.50 9.81 -2.98
C VAL A 40 1.42 10.88 -3.54
N PHE A 41 2.68 10.54 -3.82
CA PHE A 41 3.69 11.50 -4.29
C PHE A 41 3.52 11.89 -5.75
N ASN A 42 3.12 10.96 -6.64
CA ASN A 42 2.77 11.31 -8.01
C ASN A 42 1.49 12.18 -8.06
N HIS A 43 0.78 12.33 -6.94
CA HIS A 43 -0.50 13.02 -6.87
C HIS A 43 -0.49 14.24 -5.93
N ALA A 44 0.69 14.69 -5.50
CA ALA A 44 0.85 15.87 -4.66
C ALA A 44 0.79 17.16 -5.49
N ASP A 45 -0.32 17.89 -5.37
CA ASP A 45 -0.64 19.14 -6.09
C ASP A 45 0.56 20.11 -6.14
N THR A 46 1.19 20.26 -7.31
CA THR A 46 2.27 21.23 -7.54
C THR A 46 1.71 22.54 -8.09
N ASN A 47 2.45 23.63 -7.88
CA ASN A 47 2.17 24.92 -8.48
C ASN A 47 2.18 24.83 -10.02
N HIS A 48 0.98 24.76 -10.60
CA HIS A 48 0.71 24.79 -12.03
C HIS A 48 -0.05 26.08 -12.35
N HIS A 49 0.01 26.49 -13.60
CA HIS A 49 -0.77 27.62 -14.09
C HIS A 49 -1.24 27.36 -15.53
N CYS A 50 -2.25 28.11 -15.98
CA CYS A 50 -2.69 28.04 -17.37
C CYS A 50 -1.52 28.42 -18.31
N ASN A 51 -1.46 27.77 -19.47
CA ASN A 51 -0.65 28.26 -20.56
C ASN A 51 -1.26 29.57 -21.09
N ALA A 52 -0.48 30.65 -21.03
CA ALA A 52 -0.90 31.97 -21.46
C ALA A 52 0.04 32.56 -22.53
N ASP A 53 0.59 31.71 -23.39
CA ASP A 53 1.51 32.12 -24.46
C ASP A 53 0.84 32.98 -25.55
N TRP A 54 -0.49 33.09 -25.55
CA TRP A 54 -1.23 33.98 -26.45
C TRP A 54 -0.73 35.44 -26.36
N ILE A 55 -0.32 35.92 -25.17
CA ILE A 55 0.18 37.29 -24.99
C ILE A 55 1.52 37.52 -25.71
N LEU A 56 2.31 36.47 -25.96
CA LEU A 56 3.58 36.56 -26.69
C LEU A 56 3.38 36.89 -28.17
N GLN A 57 2.18 36.62 -28.72
CA GLN A 57 1.82 37.05 -30.08
C GLN A 57 1.58 38.57 -30.15
N VAL A 58 1.17 39.19 -29.04
CA VAL A 58 0.94 40.64 -28.92
C VAL A 58 2.23 41.37 -28.51
N GLY A 59 3.04 40.77 -27.64
CA GLY A 59 4.30 41.34 -27.16
C GLY A 59 5.40 40.30 -27.02
N SER A 60 6.27 40.18 -28.02
CA SER A 60 7.31 39.15 -28.07
C SER A 60 8.49 39.35 -27.10
N ASN A 61 8.63 40.53 -26.50
CA ASN A 61 9.75 40.91 -25.61
C ASN A 61 9.36 40.92 -24.11
N LEU A 62 8.27 40.26 -23.72
CA LEU A 62 7.84 40.19 -22.32
C LEU A 62 8.72 39.24 -21.51
N THR A 63 9.03 39.63 -20.26
CA THR A 63 9.61 38.69 -19.30
C THR A 63 8.55 37.71 -18.79
N LYS A 64 8.97 36.53 -18.31
CA LYS A 64 8.04 35.52 -17.76
C LYS A 64 7.19 36.06 -16.61
N GLU A 65 7.76 36.90 -15.75
CA GLU A 65 7.01 37.49 -14.63
C GLU A 65 5.95 38.48 -15.11
N GLU A 66 6.26 39.32 -16.10
CA GLU A 66 5.30 40.24 -16.71
C GLU A 66 4.19 39.48 -17.43
N GLN A 67 4.55 38.43 -18.18
CA GLN A 67 3.60 37.53 -18.83
C GLN A 67 2.59 36.98 -17.83
N LEU A 68 3.05 36.36 -16.74
CA LEU A 68 2.18 35.76 -15.73
C LEU A 68 1.33 36.82 -15.03
N ASN A 69 1.89 38.00 -14.74
CA ASN A 69 1.18 39.06 -14.04
C ASN A 69 0.06 39.71 -14.88
N LEU A 70 0.22 39.75 -16.21
CA LEU A 70 -0.80 40.28 -17.13
C LEU A 70 -1.88 39.25 -17.48
N THR A 71 -1.57 37.96 -17.41
CA THR A 71 -2.44 36.89 -17.94
C THR A 71 -3.11 36.03 -16.88
N LEU A 72 -2.60 36.01 -15.64
CA LEU A 72 -3.15 35.20 -14.55
C LEU A 72 -3.67 36.07 -13.40
N PRO A 73 -4.88 35.81 -12.90
CA PRO A 73 -5.41 36.50 -11.74
C PRO A 73 -4.65 36.08 -10.47
N ARG A 74 -4.51 37.01 -9.51
CA ARG A 74 -3.90 36.73 -8.20
C ARG A 74 -4.95 36.39 -7.15
N LEU A 75 -4.63 35.40 -6.31
CA LEU A 75 -5.38 35.07 -5.10
C LEU A 75 -5.07 36.06 -3.97
N SER A 76 -5.88 36.01 -2.90
CA SER A 76 -5.73 36.84 -1.70
C SER A 76 -4.41 36.64 -0.94
N ASP A 77 -3.71 35.53 -1.20
CA ASP A 77 -2.39 35.20 -0.65
C ASP A 77 -1.22 35.71 -1.52
N GLY A 78 -1.51 36.35 -2.66
CA GLY A 78 -0.53 36.87 -3.61
C GLY A 78 -0.03 35.86 -4.64
N SER A 79 -0.46 34.60 -4.58
CA SER A 79 -0.14 33.56 -5.56
C SER A 79 -1.02 33.67 -6.81
N PHE A 80 -0.58 33.09 -7.94
CA PHE A 80 -1.38 33.05 -9.16
C PHE A 80 -2.47 31.99 -9.09
N SER A 81 -3.63 32.26 -9.68
CA SER A 81 -4.71 31.28 -9.77
C SER A 81 -4.28 30.08 -10.62
N PRO A 82 -4.29 28.87 -10.06
CA PRO A 82 -3.81 27.68 -10.77
C PRO A 82 -4.70 27.28 -11.97
N CYS A 83 -5.99 27.61 -11.89
CA CYS A 83 -7.02 27.07 -12.77
C CYS A 83 -7.74 28.11 -13.64
N GLN A 84 -7.38 29.39 -13.50
CA GLN A 84 -8.05 30.48 -14.19
C GLN A 84 -7.01 31.37 -14.87
N MET A 85 -7.39 31.89 -16.03
CA MET A 85 -6.63 32.89 -16.77
C MET A 85 -7.55 34.02 -17.21
N TYR A 86 -6.98 35.18 -17.51
CA TYR A 86 -7.73 36.24 -18.16
C TYR A 86 -8.07 35.85 -19.60
N VAL A 87 -9.24 36.30 -20.06
CA VAL A 87 -9.71 36.05 -21.43
C VAL A 87 -8.75 36.71 -22.43
N PRO A 88 -8.29 35.99 -23.47
CA PRO A 88 -7.50 36.58 -24.54
C PRO A 88 -8.25 37.71 -25.24
N VAL A 89 -7.61 38.86 -25.41
CA VAL A 89 -8.19 40.04 -26.08
C VAL A 89 -7.30 40.53 -27.21
N ASP A 90 -7.92 41.05 -28.27
CA ASP A 90 -7.23 41.66 -29.43
C ASP A 90 -6.83 43.12 -29.15
N TRP A 91 -6.22 43.39 -28.00
CA TRP A 91 -5.77 44.73 -27.60
C TRP A 91 -4.26 44.87 -27.76
N ASP A 92 -3.78 46.09 -28.02
CA ASP A 92 -2.34 46.39 -27.99
C ASP A 92 -1.77 46.24 -26.57
N LEU A 93 -0.50 45.87 -26.48
CA LEU A 93 0.17 45.63 -25.19
C LEU A 93 0.07 46.82 -24.22
N SER A 94 0.16 48.06 -24.73
CA SER A 94 0.03 49.28 -23.93
C SER A 94 -1.38 49.45 -23.33
N ALA A 95 -2.42 49.07 -24.08
CA ALA A 95 -3.80 49.15 -23.60
C ALA A 95 -4.07 48.09 -22.52
N ILE A 96 -3.49 46.88 -22.67
CA ILE A 96 -3.58 45.82 -21.66
C ILE A 96 -2.87 46.26 -20.36
N GLN A 97 -1.71 46.92 -20.45
CA GLN A 97 -0.98 47.43 -19.29
C GLN A 97 -1.70 48.59 -18.59
N GLU A 98 -2.39 49.45 -19.35
CA GLU A 98 -3.08 50.63 -18.82
C GLU A 98 -4.44 50.30 -18.20
N TYR A 99 -5.26 49.48 -18.88
CA TYR A 99 -6.63 49.19 -18.47
C TYR A 99 -6.78 47.88 -17.69
N GLY A 100 -5.83 46.95 -17.83
CA GLY A 100 -5.90 45.62 -17.22
C GLY A 100 -6.97 44.73 -17.83
N LEU A 101 -6.93 43.44 -17.49
CA LEU A 101 -7.94 42.46 -17.86
C LEU A 101 -8.83 42.13 -16.65
N ASN A 102 -10.15 42.07 -16.88
CA ASN A 102 -11.13 41.86 -15.80
C ASN A 102 -11.93 40.55 -15.95
N GLU A 103 -12.09 40.04 -17.17
CA GLU A 103 -12.83 38.79 -17.40
C GLU A 103 -11.89 37.59 -17.30
N THR A 104 -12.29 36.60 -16.49
CA THR A 104 -11.55 35.36 -16.26
C THR A 104 -12.27 34.17 -16.90
N THR A 105 -11.51 33.25 -17.49
CA THR A 105 -11.98 31.97 -18.04
C THR A 105 -11.14 30.80 -17.52
N THR A 106 -11.61 29.56 -17.71
CA THR A 106 -10.81 28.35 -17.51
C THR A 106 -9.70 28.26 -18.57
N CYS A 107 -8.61 27.55 -18.27
CA CYS A 107 -7.47 27.41 -19.18
C CYS A 107 -7.90 26.82 -20.53
N THR A 108 -7.62 27.51 -21.63
CA THR A 108 -7.99 27.09 -22.99
C THR A 108 -6.88 26.32 -23.71
N ASP A 109 -5.62 26.72 -23.51
CA ASP A 109 -4.45 26.22 -24.25
C ASP A 109 -3.56 25.28 -23.41
N GLY A 110 -4.17 24.57 -22.46
CA GLY A 110 -3.50 23.62 -21.57
C GLY A 110 -2.84 24.27 -20.35
N TRP A 111 -1.96 23.51 -19.69
CA TRP A 111 -1.31 23.90 -18.43
C TRP A 111 0.21 23.86 -18.56
N VAL A 112 0.87 24.73 -17.81
CA VAL A 112 2.32 24.72 -17.63
C VAL A 112 2.60 24.30 -16.19
N HIS A 113 3.34 23.21 -16.06
CA HIS A 113 3.78 22.67 -14.78
C HIS A 113 5.25 23.07 -14.56
N ASN A 114 5.58 23.57 -13.37
CA ASN A 114 6.98 23.83 -13.01
C ASN A 114 7.77 22.52 -12.81
N ASP A 115 7.08 21.44 -12.47
CA ASP A 115 7.67 20.11 -12.25
C ASP A 115 7.19 19.11 -13.31
N THR A 116 8.12 18.32 -13.85
CA THR A 116 7.90 17.34 -14.93
C THR A 116 7.08 16.11 -14.52
N ILE A 117 6.46 16.11 -13.34
CA ILE A 117 5.81 14.94 -12.74
C ILE A 117 4.42 14.70 -13.35
N TYR A 118 3.80 15.72 -13.97
CA TYR A 118 2.43 15.65 -14.48
C TYR A 118 2.37 15.59 -16.00
N GLU A 119 2.33 14.38 -16.55
CA GLU A 119 2.28 14.13 -17.99
C GLU A 119 0.85 13.95 -18.53
N PHE A 120 -0.15 13.83 -17.66
CA PHE A 120 -1.54 13.55 -18.05
C PHE A 120 -2.48 14.75 -18.01
N ASP A 121 -2.02 15.95 -17.64
CA ASP A 121 -2.81 17.21 -17.61
C ASP A 121 -4.19 17.10 -16.92
N LEU A 122 -4.23 16.44 -15.75
CA LEU A 122 -5.47 16.14 -15.01
C LEU A 122 -5.75 17.14 -13.89
N VAL A 123 -5.69 18.43 -14.21
CA VAL A 123 -5.82 19.48 -13.21
C VAL A 123 -7.18 20.20 -13.28
N CYS A 124 -7.52 20.94 -12.22
CA CYS A 124 -8.74 21.75 -12.11
C CYS A 124 -10.05 20.93 -12.21
N ASP A 125 -10.72 20.93 -13.36
CA ASP A 125 -12.01 20.26 -13.55
C ASP A 125 -11.90 18.72 -13.48
N ASN A 126 -10.72 18.18 -13.81
CA ASN A 126 -10.45 16.74 -13.80
C ASN A 126 -9.91 16.22 -12.46
N VAL A 127 -9.86 17.07 -11.42
CA VAL A 127 -9.37 16.69 -10.09
C VAL A 127 -10.17 15.54 -9.47
N ASN A 128 -11.46 15.40 -9.82
CA ASN A 128 -12.28 14.28 -9.35
C ASN A 128 -11.88 12.93 -9.97
N LEU A 129 -11.51 12.92 -11.26
CA LEU A 129 -11.00 11.72 -11.94
C LEU A 129 -9.62 11.33 -11.37
N PHE A 130 -8.81 12.34 -11.04
CA PHE A 130 -7.52 12.22 -10.40
C PHE A 130 -7.60 11.66 -8.97
N ARG A 131 -8.53 12.17 -8.12
CA ARG A 131 -8.83 11.61 -6.79
C ARG A 131 -9.37 10.18 -6.84
N GLY A 132 -9.92 9.76 -7.99
CA GLY A 132 -10.37 8.40 -8.24
C GLY A 132 -9.25 7.35 -8.27
N ALA A 133 -8.00 7.71 -8.60
CA ALA A 133 -6.91 6.76 -8.79
C ALA A 133 -6.58 5.94 -7.53
N GLN A 134 -6.43 6.60 -6.38
CA GLN A 134 -6.21 5.93 -5.10
C GLN A 134 -7.38 5.03 -4.71
N THR A 135 -8.60 5.47 -4.99
CA THR A 135 -9.81 4.69 -4.73
C THR A 135 -9.85 3.43 -5.60
N ILE A 136 -9.46 3.54 -6.86
CA ILE A 136 -9.36 2.40 -7.80
C ILE A 136 -8.31 1.40 -7.31
N PHE A 137 -7.13 1.86 -6.90
CA PHE A 137 -6.10 0.98 -6.34
C PHE A 137 -6.60 0.22 -5.10
N LEU A 138 -7.20 0.93 -4.14
CA LEU A 138 -7.75 0.31 -2.91
C LEU A 138 -8.92 -0.63 -3.20
N ALA A 139 -9.77 -0.31 -4.19
CA ALA A 139 -10.80 -1.22 -4.68
C ALA A 139 -10.18 -2.49 -5.27
N GLY A 140 -9.06 -2.36 -6.00
CA GLY A 140 -8.25 -3.48 -6.45
C GLY A 140 -7.78 -4.35 -5.29
N VAL A 141 -7.22 -3.74 -4.23
CA VAL A 141 -6.78 -4.47 -3.01
C VAL A 141 -7.93 -5.27 -2.38
N LEU A 142 -9.12 -4.68 -2.29
CA LEU A 142 -10.32 -5.36 -1.79
C LEU A 142 -10.70 -6.57 -2.67
N VAL A 143 -10.77 -6.37 -3.99
CA VAL A 143 -11.08 -7.44 -4.95
C VAL A 143 -10.03 -8.55 -4.86
N GLY A 144 -8.75 -8.21 -4.78
CA GLY A 144 -7.65 -9.15 -4.59
C GLY A 144 -7.81 -9.99 -3.33
N ALA A 145 -8.14 -9.36 -2.20
CA ALA A 145 -8.37 -10.06 -0.94
C ALA A 145 -9.53 -11.06 -1.01
N VAL A 146 -10.64 -10.68 -1.68
CA VAL A 146 -11.82 -11.53 -1.83
C VAL A 146 -11.57 -12.69 -2.80
N LEU A 147 -10.86 -12.44 -3.91
CA LEU A 147 -10.57 -13.46 -4.93
C LEU A 147 -9.52 -14.47 -4.45
N PHE A 148 -8.41 -13.98 -3.89
CA PHE A 148 -7.27 -14.83 -3.55
C PHE A 148 -7.44 -15.60 -2.23
N GLY A 149 -8.47 -15.31 -1.43
CA GLY A 149 -8.83 -16.09 -0.24
C GLY A 149 -9.31 -17.50 -0.60
N PRO A 150 -10.47 -17.67 -1.27
CA PRO A 150 -10.95 -18.98 -1.72
C PRO A 150 -10.00 -19.66 -2.70
N PHE A 151 -9.28 -18.87 -3.51
CA PHE A 151 -8.28 -19.39 -4.43
C PHE A 151 -7.17 -20.15 -3.70
N SER A 152 -6.69 -19.65 -2.56
CA SER A 152 -5.59 -20.30 -1.82
C SER A 152 -6.02 -21.58 -1.11
N GLU A 153 -7.28 -21.68 -0.69
CA GLU A 153 -7.85 -22.94 -0.20
C GLU A 153 -7.93 -23.99 -1.31
N SER A 154 -8.27 -23.56 -2.53
CA SER A 154 -8.58 -24.48 -3.65
C SER A 154 -7.34 -24.94 -4.41
N PHE A 155 -6.44 -24.00 -4.72
CA PHE A 155 -5.29 -24.22 -5.59
C PHE A 155 -3.95 -24.28 -4.85
N GLY A 156 -3.95 -24.06 -3.54
CA GLY A 156 -2.76 -24.09 -2.69
C GLY A 156 -2.28 -22.70 -2.30
N ARG A 157 -1.60 -22.63 -1.15
CA ARG A 157 -1.07 -21.38 -0.60
C ARG A 157 0.08 -20.87 -1.47
N LYS A 158 0.95 -21.76 -1.95
CA LYS A 158 2.08 -21.42 -2.83
C LYS A 158 1.63 -20.67 -4.08
N ARG A 159 0.68 -21.23 -4.84
CA ARG A 159 0.19 -20.60 -6.09
C ARG A 159 -0.51 -19.27 -5.82
N ALA A 160 -1.25 -19.19 -4.72
CA ALA A 160 -1.92 -17.96 -4.29
C ALA A 160 -0.96 -16.86 -3.82
N THR A 161 0.29 -17.20 -3.49
CA THR A 161 1.36 -16.22 -3.24
C THR A 161 2.12 -15.87 -4.51
N GLN A 162 2.39 -16.85 -5.39
CA GLN A 162 3.19 -16.67 -6.61
C GLN A 162 2.51 -15.86 -7.70
N ILE A 163 1.24 -16.17 -8.01
CA ILE A 163 0.50 -15.52 -9.11
C ILE A 163 0.38 -14.01 -8.87
N PRO A 164 -0.01 -13.53 -7.67
CA PRO A 164 -0.02 -12.11 -7.39
C PRO A 164 1.34 -11.44 -7.59
N MET A 165 2.45 -12.07 -7.19
CA MET A 165 3.79 -11.48 -7.38
C MET A 165 4.13 -11.26 -8.86
N VAL A 166 3.76 -12.22 -9.72
CA VAL A 166 3.98 -12.10 -11.17
C VAL A 166 3.09 -11.00 -11.76
N LEU A 167 1.82 -10.96 -11.37
CA LEU A 167 0.89 -9.90 -11.80
C LEU A 167 1.40 -8.52 -11.38
N MET A 168 1.88 -8.39 -10.14
CA MET A 168 2.44 -7.14 -9.63
C MET A 168 3.62 -6.69 -10.48
N LEU A 169 4.60 -7.55 -10.76
CA LEU A 169 5.75 -7.22 -11.59
C LEU A 169 5.34 -6.75 -13.00
N ILE A 170 4.48 -7.51 -13.67
CA ILE A 170 4.03 -7.17 -15.04
C ILE A 170 3.35 -5.82 -15.05
N PHE A 171 2.38 -5.61 -14.15
CA PHE A 171 1.59 -4.40 -14.17
C PHE A 171 2.32 -3.16 -13.60
N THR A 172 3.32 -3.33 -12.73
CA THR A 172 4.24 -2.23 -12.37
C THR A 172 5.03 -1.73 -13.59
N VAL A 173 5.53 -2.63 -14.44
CA VAL A 173 6.21 -2.24 -15.69
C VAL A 173 5.24 -1.57 -16.67
N VAL A 174 4.01 -2.10 -16.77
CA VAL A 174 2.94 -1.48 -17.59
C VAL A 174 2.58 -0.08 -17.09
N THR A 175 2.54 0.14 -15.76
CA THR A 175 2.31 1.47 -15.17
C THR A 175 3.39 2.45 -15.63
N GLY A 176 4.68 2.07 -15.58
CA GLY A 176 5.77 2.95 -16.05
C GLY A 176 5.70 3.26 -17.55
N LEU A 177 5.18 2.34 -18.36
CA LEU A 177 5.00 2.50 -19.81
C LEU A 177 3.63 3.08 -20.21
N ALA A 178 2.79 3.47 -19.25
CA ALA A 178 1.42 3.87 -19.56
C ALA A 178 1.39 5.11 -20.48
N PRO A 179 0.77 5.01 -21.68
CA PRO A 179 0.70 6.14 -22.61
C PRO A 179 -0.44 7.10 -22.30
N ASN A 180 -1.42 6.66 -21.51
CA ASN A 180 -2.57 7.46 -21.12
C ASN A 180 -3.01 7.10 -19.69
N PHE A 181 -3.81 7.98 -19.10
CA PHE A 181 -4.28 7.82 -17.73
C PHE A 181 -5.18 6.59 -17.52
N TYR A 182 -5.94 6.16 -18.53
CA TYR A 182 -6.81 4.99 -18.38
C TYR A 182 -6.02 3.68 -18.28
N VAL A 183 -4.95 3.54 -19.05
CA VAL A 183 -4.01 2.41 -18.93
C VAL A 183 -3.32 2.44 -17.57
N TYR A 184 -2.93 3.62 -17.12
CA TYR A 184 -2.40 3.82 -15.77
C TYR A 184 -3.40 3.34 -14.70
N LEU A 185 -4.64 3.81 -14.72
CA LEU A 185 -5.69 3.40 -13.77
C LEU A 185 -5.97 1.89 -13.80
N ALA A 186 -6.09 1.30 -15.00
CA ALA A 186 -6.32 -0.14 -15.15
C ALA A 186 -5.14 -0.95 -14.61
N SER A 187 -3.90 -0.51 -14.87
CA SER A 187 -2.71 -1.15 -14.33
C SER A 187 -2.66 -1.07 -12.80
N GLN A 188 -2.96 0.10 -12.22
CA GLN A 188 -3.01 0.30 -10.77
C GLN A 188 -4.09 -0.54 -10.09
N PHE A 189 -5.26 -0.71 -10.72
CA PHE A 189 -6.29 -1.62 -10.24
C PHE A 189 -5.77 -3.07 -10.12
N ILE A 190 -5.05 -3.55 -11.13
CA ILE A 190 -4.52 -4.91 -11.17
C ILE A 190 -3.34 -5.08 -10.19
N VAL A 191 -2.47 -4.07 -10.07
CA VAL A 191 -1.44 -4.03 -9.01
C VAL A 191 -2.10 -4.09 -7.63
N GLY A 192 -3.20 -3.38 -7.41
CA GLY A 192 -3.99 -3.46 -6.17
C GLY A 192 -4.49 -4.88 -5.90
N ILE A 193 -5.08 -5.54 -6.90
CA ILE A 193 -5.52 -6.96 -6.81
C ILE A 193 -4.36 -7.86 -6.39
N ALA A 194 -3.21 -7.70 -7.04
CA ALA A 194 -2.02 -8.46 -6.74
C ALA A 194 -1.51 -8.19 -5.31
N LEU A 195 -1.47 -6.93 -4.88
CA LEU A 195 -1.05 -6.54 -3.54
C LEU A 195 -1.95 -7.19 -2.46
N GLY A 196 -3.27 -7.09 -2.61
CA GLY A 196 -4.23 -7.68 -1.67
C GLY A 196 -4.11 -9.20 -1.59
N GLY A 197 -3.96 -9.85 -2.74
CA GLY A 197 -3.79 -11.30 -2.82
C GLY A 197 -2.47 -11.79 -2.23
N PHE A 198 -1.36 -11.12 -2.52
CA PHE A 198 -0.06 -11.47 -1.97
C PHE A 198 0.00 -11.28 -0.45
N ARG A 199 -0.47 -10.12 0.06
CA ARG A 199 -0.35 -9.76 1.48
C ARG A 199 -1.05 -10.77 2.39
N ILE A 200 -2.23 -11.23 2.01
CA ILE A 200 -2.98 -12.23 2.78
C ILE A 200 -2.31 -13.59 2.72
N ASN A 201 -1.95 -14.06 1.52
CA ASN A 201 -1.45 -15.42 1.35
C ASN A 201 -0.02 -15.62 1.84
N SER A 202 0.83 -14.60 1.77
CA SER A 202 2.21 -14.67 2.29
C SER A 202 2.22 -14.88 3.81
N ILE A 203 1.37 -14.15 4.56
CA ILE A 203 1.24 -14.29 6.01
C ILE A 203 0.62 -15.64 6.39
N ILE A 204 -0.39 -16.10 5.65
CA ILE A 204 -1.00 -17.42 5.89
C ILE A 204 0.05 -18.52 5.70
N LEU A 205 0.77 -18.51 4.58
CA LEU A 205 1.82 -19.49 4.29
C LEU A 205 2.93 -19.46 5.34
N ALA A 206 3.35 -18.28 5.79
CA ALA A 206 4.36 -18.15 6.84
C ALA A 206 3.86 -18.72 8.19
N THR A 207 2.65 -18.37 8.61
CA THR A 207 2.09 -18.80 9.91
C THR A 207 1.67 -20.26 9.97
N GLU A 208 1.47 -20.90 8.81
CA GLU A 208 1.27 -22.35 8.71
C GLU A 208 2.57 -23.13 8.91
N TRP A 209 3.74 -22.54 8.66
CA TRP A 209 5.04 -23.18 8.90
C TRP A 209 5.66 -22.87 10.26
N ILE A 210 5.06 -21.95 11.02
CA ILE A 210 5.59 -21.45 12.30
C ILE A 210 4.68 -21.84 13.47
N GLY A 211 5.32 -22.23 14.58
CA GLY A 211 4.64 -22.59 15.82
C GLY A 211 3.81 -21.43 16.39
N VAL A 212 2.74 -21.74 17.14
CA VAL A 212 1.74 -20.76 17.60
C VAL A 212 2.38 -19.59 18.37
N ALA A 213 3.39 -19.87 19.20
CA ALA A 213 4.09 -18.87 19.99
C ALA A 213 4.82 -17.81 19.13
N GLN A 214 5.35 -18.21 17.97
CA GLN A 214 6.20 -17.36 17.13
C GLN A 214 5.43 -16.65 16.00
N ARG A 215 4.10 -16.80 15.95
CA ARG A 215 3.27 -16.14 14.91
C ARG A 215 3.24 -14.61 15.05
N SER A 216 3.35 -14.09 16.27
CA SER A 216 3.43 -12.66 16.52
C SER A 216 4.70 -12.07 15.89
N TYR A 217 5.81 -12.81 15.94
CA TYR A 217 7.07 -12.43 15.31
C TYR A 217 6.93 -12.30 13.79
N ALA A 218 6.27 -13.26 13.13
CA ALA A 218 6.05 -13.23 11.69
C ALA A 218 5.25 -11.99 11.24
N ALA A 219 4.16 -11.68 11.97
CA ALA A 219 3.36 -10.49 11.69
C ALA A 219 4.18 -9.21 11.89
N CYS A 220 4.91 -9.09 12.99
CA CYS A 220 5.73 -7.90 13.26
C CYS A 220 6.86 -7.72 12.23
N LEU A 221 7.56 -8.80 11.85
CA LEU A 221 8.63 -8.72 10.87
C LEU A 221 8.12 -8.18 9.53
N SER A 222 6.94 -8.63 9.08
CA SER A 222 6.33 -8.12 7.85
C SER A 222 6.04 -6.62 7.91
N GLN A 223 5.59 -6.11 9.07
CA GLN A 223 5.26 -4.70 9.25
C GLN A 223 6.50 -3.83 9.43
N VAL A 224 7.53 -4.31 10.13
CA VAL A 224 8.82 -3.60 10.24
C VAL A 224 9.48 -3.46 8.86
N LEU A 225 9.44 -4.52 8.04
CA LEU A 225 9.93 -4.43 6.66
C LEU A 225 9.08 -3.47 5.83
N ALA A 226 7.76 -3.41 6.03
CA ALA A 226 6.93 -2.40 5.37
C ALA A 226 7.30 -0.97 5.79
N ALA A 227 7.49 -0.70 7.08
CA ALA A 227 7.90 0.62 7.57
C ALA A 227 9.29 1.04 7.01
N LEU A 228 10.25 0.11 6.99
CA LEU A 228 11.54 0.32 6.34
C LEU A 228 11.39 0.63 4.84
N GLY A 229 10.48 -0.09 4.18
CA GLY A 229 10.15 0.10 2.78
C GLY A 229 9.64 1.50 2.49
N GLN A 230 8.73 1.99 3.34
CA GLN A 230 8.19 3.35 3.24
C GLN A 230 9.27 4.43 3.35
N VAL A 231 10.24 4.26 4.26
CA VAL A 231 11.37 5.19 4.41
C VAL A 231 12.32 5.11 3.20
N MET A 232 12.62 3.90 2.72
CA MET A 232 13.45 3.72 1.53
C MET A 232 12.80 4.33 0.28
N PHE A 233 11.49 4.17 0.12
CA PHE A 233 10.74 4.77 -0.98
C PHE A 233 10.87 6.28 -0.99
N LEU A 234 10.73 6.92 0.17
CA LEU A 234 10.90 8.36 0.30
C LEU A 234 12.27 8.82 -0.21
N ALA A 235 13.33 8.09 0.15
CA ALA A 235 14.68 8.39 -0.33
C ALA A 235 14.75 8.28 -1.86
N VAL A 236 14.17 7.22 -2.45
CA VAL A 236 14.14 7.05 -3.92
C VAL A 236 13.42 8.20 -4.60
N VAL A 237 12.20 8.56 -4.18
CA VAL A 237 11.44 9.67 -4.81
C VAL A 237 12.12 11.02 -4.62
N TYR A 238 12.80 11.23 -3.49
CA TYR A 238 13.53 12.47 -3.26
C TYR A 238 14.62 12.69 -4.30
N TYR A 239 15.35 11.63 -4.68
CA TYR A 239 16.41 11.68 -5.70
C TYR A 239 15.88 11.52 -7.13
N VAL A 240 14.89 10.65 -7.32
CA VAL A 240 14.31 10.30 -8.61
C VAL A 240 12.97 11.01 -8.73
N ARG A 241 13.00 12.22 -9.29
CA ARG A 241 11.82 13.08 -9.51
C ARG A 241 11.01 12.69 -10.76
N ASP A 242 11.36 11.58 -11.40
CA ASP A 242 10.64 11.02 -12.54
C ASP A 242 9.83 9.80 -12.09
N TRP A 243 8.50 9.92 -12.14
CA TRP A 243 7.57 8.88 -11.68
C TRP A 243 7.61 7.62 -12.54
N ARG A 244 7.95 7.71 -13.84
CA ARG A 244 8.07 6.54 -14.71
C ARG A 244 9.33 5.76 -14.36
N LEU A 245 10.44 6.48 -14.16
CA LEU A 245 11.70 5.87 -13.76
C LEU A 245 11.58 5.20 -12.38
N ASP A 246 10.85 5.79 -11.45
CA ASP A 246 10.54 5.19 -10.14
C ASP A 246 9.87 3.80 -10.30
N GLN A 247 8.89 3.66 -11.20
CA GLN A 247 8.26 2.35 -11.46
C GLN A 247 9.25 1.30 -11.97
N PHE A 248 10.20 1.67 -12.84
CA PHE A 248 11.20 0.73 -13.36
C PHE A 248 12.25 0.36 -12.31
N ILE A 249 12.69 1.32 -11.50
CA ILE A 249 13.59 1.07 -10.36
C ILE A 249 12.92 0.07 -9.42
N MET A 250 11.62 0.23 -9.19
CA MET A 250 10.85 -0.63 -8.31
C MET A 250 10.57 -2.03 -8.90
N ALA A 251 10.43 -2.14 -10.22
CA ALA A 251 10.31 -3.43 -10.91
C ALA A 251 11.55 -4.32 -10.72
N GLY A 252 12.74 -3.74 -10.52
CA GLY A 252 13.99 -4.50 -10.29
C GLY A 252 13.92 -5.42 -9.05
N PRO A 253 13.69 -4.89 -7.84
CA PRO A 253 13.47 -5.69 -6.64
C PRO A 253 12.30 -6.67 -6.77
N LEU A 254 11.21 -6.30 -7.44
CA LEU A 254 10.08 -7.21 -7.69
C LEU A 254 10.49 -8.39 -8.58
N ALA A 255 11.31 -8.17 -9.61
CA ALA A 255 11.81 -9.23 -10.48
C ALA A 255 12.68 -10.22 -9.69
N PHE A 256 13.53 -9.72 -8.80
CA PHE A 256 14.30 -10.57 -7.88
C PHE A 256 13.39 -11.44 -7.01
N VAL A 257 12.31 -10.87 -6.47
CA VAL A 257 11.30 -11.63 -5.71
C VAL A 257 10.64 -12.71 -6.56
N VAL A 258 10.21 -12.36 -7.77
CA VAL A 258 9.56 -13.31 -8.69
C VAL A 258 10.49 -14.47 -9.03
N ILE A 259 11.80 -14.28 -9.11
CA ILE A 259 12.74 -15.38 -9.33
C ILE A 259 12.75 -16.34 -8.15
N TYR A 260 12.91 -15.83 -6.92
CA TYR A 260 13.08 -16.73 -5.77
C TYR A 260 11.76 -17.33 -5.24
N ILE A 261 10.62 -16.67 -5.47
CA ILE A 261 9.30 -17.13 -4.96
C ILE A 261 8.91 -18.51 -5.54
N TRP A 262 9.54 -18.94 -6.64
CA TRP A 262 9.36 -20.29 -7.21
C TRP A 262 9.91 -21.42 -6.32
N PHE A 263 10.95 -21.14 -5.56
CA PHE A 263 11.59 -22.09 -4.64
C PHE A 263 10.84 -22.23 -3.31
N ILE A 264 9.84 -21.40 -3.06
CA ILE A 264 9.05 -21.46 -1.83
C ILE A 264 8.25 -22.78 -1.79
N PRO A 265 8.29 -23.52 -0.66
CA PRO A 265 7.54 -24.74 -0.46
C PRO A 265 6.05 -24.46 -0.28
N GLU A 266 5.22 -25.46 -0.62
CA GLU A 266 3.79 -25.41 -0.31
C GLU A 266 3.54 -25.57 1.20
N SER A 267 2.34 -25.26 1.66
CA SER A 267 1.94 -25.58 3.02
C SER A 267 1.81 -27.08 3.25
N ALA A 268 2.57 -27.62 4.21
CA ALA A 268 2.43 -29.00 4.65
C ALA A 268 1.02 -29.27 5.21
N ARG A 269 0.44 -28.30 5.93
CA ARG A 269 -0.92 -28.40 6.47
C ARG A 269 -1.96 -28.51 5.33
N TRP A 270 -1.85 -27.67 4.31
CA TRP A 270 -2.77 -27.71 3.17
C TRP A 270 -2.68 -29.04 2.42
N LEU A 271 -1.46 -29.57 2.22
CA LEU A 271 -1.27 -30.87 1.57
C LEU A 271 -1.92 -32.02 2.36
N LEU A 272 -1.79 -32.02 3.69
CA LEU A 272 -2.44 -33.01 4.56
C LEU A 272 -3.97 -32.93 4.46
N VAL A 273 -4.54 -31.73 4.53
CA VAL A 273 -5.99 -31.50 4.40
C VAL A 273 -6.53 -31.94 3.04
N ARG A 274 -5.74 -31.77 1.96
CA ARG A 274 -6.10 -32.23 0.61
C ARG A 274 -5.88 -33.72 0.38
N GLY A 275 -5.41 -34.47 1.38
CA GLY A 275 -5.13 -35.90 1.27
C GLY A 275 -3.85 -36.25 0.50
N ARG A 276 -3.02 -35.26 0.13
CA ARG A 276 -1.72 -35.44 -0.53
C ARG A 276 -0.63 -35.76 0.50
N THR A 277 -0.80 -36.88 1.19
CA THR A 277 0.04 -37.24 2.34
C THR A 277 1.47 -37.58 1.95
N THR A 278 1.72 -38.17 0.79
CA THR A 278 3.07 -38.45 0.28
C THR A 278 3.89 -37.18 0.14
N ASP A 279 3.31 -36.18 -0.50
CA ASP A 279 3.98 -34.91 -0.80
C ASP A 279 4.21 -34.11 0.49
N ALA A 280 3.22 -34.15 1.41
CA ALA A 280 3.37 -33.56 2.74
C ALA A 280 4.53 -34.19 3.52
N LYS A 281 4.65 -35.52 3.49
CA LYS A 281 5.73 -36.25 4.17
C LYS A 281 7.10 -35.87 3.64
N GLU A 282 7.27 -35.88 2.32
CA GLU A 282 8.53 -35.49 1.70
C GLU A 282 8.92 -34.05 2.08
N LEU A 283 7.94 -33.14 2.10
CA LEU A 283 8.17 -31.75 2.44
C LEU A 283 8.54 -31.55 3.92
N ILE A 284 7.86 -32.26 4.82
CA ILE A 284 8.16 -32.26 6.26
C ILE A 284 9.55 -32.84 6.53
N GLN A 285 9.90 -33.95 5.87
CA GLN A 285 11.23 -34.56 5.99
C GLN A 285 12.33 -33.63 5.48
N LYS A 286 12.11 -32.93 4.35
CA LYS A 286 13.05 -31.89 3.86
C LYS A 286 13.22 -30.75 4.87
N ALA A 287 12.12 -30.24 5.42
CA ALA A 287 12.17 -29.19 6.44
C ALA A 287 12.92 -29.64 7.70
N ALA A 288 12.66 -30.88 8.16
CA ALA A 288 13.34 -31.47 9.30
C ALA A 288 14.84 -31.67 9.05
N ALA A 289 15.22 -32.14 7.85
CA ALA A 289 16.62 -32.29 7.46
C ALA A 289 17.38 -30.95 7.49
N ILE A 290 16.78 -29.87 6.98
CA ILE A 290 17.35 -28.51 7.04
C ILE A 290 17.50 -28.04 8.49
N ASN A 291 16.55 -28.41 9.36
CA ASN A 291 16.60 -28.14 10.79
C ASN A 291 17.50 -29.11 11.58
N LYS A 292 18.17 -30.06 10.91
CA LYS A 292 19.00 -31.12 11.52
C LYS A 292 18.23 -31.95 12.55
N ARG A 293 16.95 -32.23 12.28
CA ARG A 293 16.08 -33.08 13.10
C ARG A 293 15.54 -34.25 12.30
N THR A 294 15.20 -35.33 12.99
CA THR A 294 14.56 -36.52 12.42
C THR A 294 13.13 -36.60 12.92
N VAL A 295 12.17 -36.71 12.00
CA VAL A 295 10.75 -36.89 12.34
C VAL A 295 10.41 -38.38 12.25
N PRO A 296 9.87 -39.00 13.31
CA PRO A 296 9.50 -40.41 13.27
C PRO A 296 8.33 -40.65 12.32
N ASP A 297 8.43 -41.70 11.50
CA ASP A 297 7.40 -42.06 10.50
C ASP A 297 6.02 -42.31 11.11
N SER A 298 5.95 -42.69 12.39
CA SER A 298 4.70 -42.92 13.12
C SER A 298 3.82 -41.65 13.24
N LEU A 299 4.43 -40.47 13.36
CA LEU A 299 3.72 -39.18 13.37
C LEU A 299 3.25 -38.76 11.98
N LEU A 300 3.96 -39.20 10.95
CA LEU A 300 3.67 -38.92 9.55
C LEU A 300 2.55 -39.81 8.99
N ILE A 301 2.32 -41.00 9.57
CA ILE A 301 1.35 -42.01 9.11
C ILE A 301 -0.05 -41.81 9.70
N HIS A 302 -0.21 -40.97 10.73
CA HIS A 302 -1.52 -40.77 11.37
C HIS A 302 -2.50 -40.05 10.44
N ARG A 303 -3.31 -40.89 9.79
CA ARG A 303 -4.36 -40.60 8.83
C ARG A 303 -5.40 -39.67 9.45
N GLU A 304 -5.24 -38.36 9.29
CA GLU A 304 -6.41 -37.48 9.33
C GLU A 304 -7.23 -37.75 8.06
N THR A 305 -8.15 -38.71 8.13
CA THR A 305 -9.31 -38.77 7.24
C THR A 305 -10.21 -37.57 7.52
N PHE A 306 -9.74 -36.35 7.22
CA PHE A 306 -10.64 -35.22 7.00
C PHE A 306 -11.12 -35.33 5.55
N VAL A 307 -12.12 -36.19 5.33
CA VAL A 307 -12.91 -36.16 4.08
C VAL A 307 -13.80 -34.93 4.16
N PHE A 308 -13.22 -33.73 4.03
CA PHE A 308 -14.00 -32.55 3.62
C PHE A 308 -13.97 -32.50 2.10
N LYS A 309 -14.81 -33.34 1.47
CA LYS A 309 -15.31 -33.07 0.11
C LYS A 309 -16.22 -31.85 0.22
N LEU A 310 -15.64 -30.65 0.37
CA LEU A 310 -16.42 -29.44 0.25
C LEU A 310 -16.18 -28.85 -1.12
N PHE A 311 -17.17 -29.07 -1.98
CA PHE A 311 -17.31 -28.38 -3.24
C PHE A 311 -17.54 -26.89 -2.96
N PHE A 312 -17.05 -26.03 -3.84
CA PHE A 312 -17.09 -24.55 -3.78
C PHE A 312 -18.34 -23.89 -3.12
N PRO A 313 -19.60 -24.37 -3.33
CA PRO A 313 -20.77 -23.70 -2.76
C PRO A 313 -20.96 -23.89 -1.25
N GLU A 314 -20.41 -24.94 -0.66
CA GLU A 314 -20.65 -25.27 0.76
C GLU A 314 -19.67 -24.57 1.72
N LEU A 315 -18.49 -24.15 1.25
CA LEU A 315 -17.55 -23.38 2.08
C LEU A 315 -18.09 -21.98 2.39
N PHE A 316 -18.70 -21.33 1.39
CA PHE A 316 -19.43 -20.08 1.59
C PHE A 316 -20.66 -20.27 2.49
N ARG A 317 -21.36 -21.41 2.38
CA ARG A 317 -22.61 -21.68 3.13
C ARG A 317 -22.38 -22.01 4.61
N VAL A 318 -21.33 -22.77 4.95
CA VAL A 318 -21.06 -23.19 6.34
C VAL A 318 -20.43 -22.05 7.16
N GLN A 319 -19.62 -21.20 6.52
CA GLN A 319 -18.92 -20.10 7.18
C GLN A 319 -19.83 -18.88 7.42
N PHE A 320 -20.89 -18.72 6.61
CA PHE A 320 -21.83 -17.61 6.72
C PHE A 320 -23.07 -17.91 7.59
N VAL A 321 -23.40 -19.18 7.87
CA VAL A 321 -24.70 -19.52 8.49
C VAL A 321 -24.61 -20.09 9.91
N SER A 322 -23.49 -20.67 10.35
CA SER A 322 -23.55 -21.53 11.55
C SER A 322 -23.21 -20.90 12.92
N LYS A 323 -22.64 -19.69 13.04
CA LYS A 323 -22.40 -18.97 14.33
C LYS A 323 -22.21 -17.44 14.17
N LEU A 324 -23.17 -16.72 13.59
CA LEU A 324 -22.94 -15.40 12.97
C LEU A 324 -23.15 -14.13 13.82
N GLU A 325 -23.37 -14.20 15.14
CA GLU A 325 -23.52 -12.97 15.93
C GLU A 325 -22.18 -12.39 16.41
N TRP A 326 -21.26 -13.23 16.86
CA TRP A 326 -19.93 -12.80 17.31
C TRP A 326 -18.92 -12.43 16.21
N PRO A 327 -18.90 -13.09 15.03
CA PRO A 327 -17.98 -12.71 13.95
C PRO A 327 -18.38 -11.41 13.22
N SER A 328 -19.68 -11.06 13.19
CA SER A 328 -20.17 -9.85 12.52
C SER A 328 -19.82 -8.57 13.28
N ILE A 329 -19.94 -8.57 14.61
CA ILE A 329 -19.49 -7.46 15.46
C ILE A 329 -17.97 -7.26 15.35
N LEU A 330 -17.19 -8.35 15.39
CA LEU A 330 -15.73 -8.28 15.22
C LEU A 330 -15.33 -7.80 13.82
N PHE A 331 -16.12 -8.13 12.79
CA PHE A 331 -15.91 -7.62 11.43
C PHE A 331 -16.16 -6.11 11.35
N ILE A 332 -17.32 -5.63 11.84
CA ILE A 332 -17.64 -4.19 11.87
C ILE A 332 -16.57 -3.42 12.63
N PHE A 333 -16.14 -3.93 13.79
CA PHE A 333 -15.10 -3.33 14.59
C PHE A 333 -13.74 -3.25 13.85
N ARG A 334 -13.35 -4.31 13.13
CA ARG A 334 -12.14 -4.29 12.29
C ARG A 334 -12.25 -3.31 11.15
N CYS A 335 -13.41 -3.19 10.52
CA CYS A 335 -13.66 -2.21 9.47
C CYS A 335 -13.54 -0.78 10.01
N ALA A 336 -14.13 -0.50 11.17
CA ALA A 336 -14.03 0.82 11.82
C ALA A 336 -12.57 1.18 12.16
N LEU A 337 -11.80 0.23 12.68
CA LEU A 337 -10.37 0.45 12.99
C LEU A 337 -9.53 0.72 11.74
N ASN A 338 -9.75 -0.04 10.65
CA ASN A 338 -9.05 0.18 9.39
C ASN A 338 -9.45 1.54 8.77
N LEU A 339 -10.72 1.91 8.84
CA LEU A 339 -11.19 3.22 8.37
C LEU A 339 -10.51 4.36 9.11
N ALA A 340 -10.39 4.26 10.44
CA ALA A 340 -9.68 5.25 11.25
C ALA A 340 -8.18 5.34 10.87
N TYR A 341 -7.51 4.20 10.70
CA TYR A 341 -6.11 4.16 10.28
C TYR A 341 -5.88 4.80 8.91
N TYR A 342 -6.63 4.38 7.88
CA TYR A 342 -6.47 4.95 6.53
C TYR A 342 -6.89 6.42 6.46
N SER A 343 -7.88 6.85 7.26
CA SER A 343 -8.25 8.27 7.34
C SER A 343 -7.10 9.14 7.86
N LEU A 344 -6.39 8.68 8.90
CA LEU A 344 -5.21 9.37 9.41
C LEU A 344 -4.05 9.33 8.41
N SER A 345 -3.77 8.14 7.85
CA SER A 345 -2.65 7.93 6.93
C SER A 345 -2.81 8.66 5.60
N LEU A 346 -4.04 8.84 5.09
CA LEU A 346 -4.30 9.57 3.85
C LEU A 346 -4.34 11.09 4.05
N ASN A 347 -4.57 11.56 5.29
CA ASN A 347 -4.56 13.00 5.61
C ASN A 347 -3.17 13.53 6.01
N VAL A 348 -2.10 12.75 5.85
CA VAL A 348 -0.72 13.11 6.23
C VAL A 348 -0.23 14.41 5.55
N GLY A 349 -0.70 14.71 4.34
CA GLY A 349 -0.36 15.96 3.64
C GLY A 349 -0.94 17.23 4.27
N LYS A 350 -1.89 17.14 5.21
CA LYS A 350 -2.57 18.31 5.83
C LYS A 350 -1.91 18.78 7.12
N PHE A 351 -0.82 18.15 7.56
CA PHE A 351 -0.16 18.48 8.83
C PHE A 351 0.71 19.76 8.79
N GLY A 352 0.73 20.49 7.68
CA GLY A 352 1.39 21.80 7.55
C GLY A 352 2.92 21.76 7.41
N LEU A 353 3.53 20.58 7.56
CA LEU A 353 4.93 20.30 7.21
C LEU A 353 5.04 19.79 5.76
N ASP A 354 6.25 19.79 5.21
CA ASP A 354 6.55 19.17 3.91
C ASP A 354 6.07 17.70 3.89
N ILE A 355 5.41 17.31 2.79
CA ILE A 355 4.90 15.95 2.54
C ILE A 355 6.02 14.91 2.70
N PHE A 356 7.24 15.25 2.25
CA PHE A 356 8.39 14.36 2.38
C PHE A 356 8.78 14.13 3.85
N LEU A 357 8.85 15.21 4.64
CA LEU A 357 9.22 15.15 6.04
C LEU A 357 8.15 14.42 6.88
N ASN A 358 6.88 14.69 6.60
CA ASN A 358 5.78 13.97 7.24
C ASN A 358 5.89 12.47 7.00
N GLN A 359 6.05 12.05 5.74
CA GLN A 359 6.15 10.64 5.41
C GLN A 359 7.35 9.95 6.07
N LEU A 360 8.49 10.65 6.23
CA LEU A 360 9.67 10.17 6.95
C LEU A 360 9.36 9.90 8.42
N ILE A 361 8.71 10.86 9.09
CA ILE A 361 8.36 10.76 10.51
C ILE A 361 7.41 9.58 10.72
N PHE A 362 6.38 9.45 9.88
CA PHE A 362 5.45 8.31 9.94
C PHE A 362 6.18 6.98 9.78
N GLY A 363 7.00 6.82 8.72
CA GLY A 363 7.73 5.57 8.49
C GLY A 363 8.72 5.21 9.61
N LEU A 364 9.47 6.19 10.14
CA LEU A 364 10.39 5.97 11.26
C LEU A 364 9.67 5.66 12.57
N SER A 365 8.50 6.26 12.80
CA SER A 365 7.71 6.02 14.01
C SER A 365 7.09 4.63 14.06
N GLU A 366 6.76 4.02 12.91
CA GLU A 366 6.16 2.69 12.85
C GLU A 366 7.11 1.59 13.33
N ILE A 367 8.42 1.73 13.08
CA ILE A 367 9.44 0.73 13.45
C ILE A 367 9.45 0.44 14.97
N PRO A 368 9.71 1.42 15.87
CA PRO A 368 9.72 1.16 17.31
C PRO A 368 8.33 0.78 17.83
N VAL A 369 7.25 1.30 17.23
CA VAL A 369 5.87 0.96 17.61
C VAL A 369 5.57 -0.52 17.32
N HIS A 370 6.05 -1.07 16.21
CA HIS A 370 5.87 -2.50 15.90
C HIS A 370 6.62 -3.41 16.89
N PHE A 371 7.85 -3.05 17.28
CA PHE A 371 8.57 -3.78 18.33
C PHE A 371 7.87 -3.70 19.68
N LEU A 372 7.39 -2.52 20.07
CA LEU A 372 6.58 -2.35 21.29
C LEU A 372 5.29 -3.19 21.23
N CYS A 373 4.65 -3.25 20.07
CA CYS A 373 3.45 -4.06 19.84
C CYS A 373 3.75 -5.55 20.02
N MET A 374 4.83 -6.06 19.42
CA MET A 374 5.27 -7.45 19.64
C MET A 374 5.48 -7.73 21.13
N TRP A 375 6.26 -6.89 21.81
CA TRP A 375 6.54 -7.05 23.23
C TRP A 375 5.27 -7.03 24.08
N SER A 376 4.34 -6.11 23.80
CA SER A 376 3.06 -6.02 24.49
C SER A 376 2.19 -7.26 24.27
N LEU A 377 2.14 -7.78 23.04
CA LEU A 377 1.35 -8.96 22.68
C LEU A 377 1.85 -10.23 23.39
N GLU A 378 3.15 -10.33 23.63
CA GLU A 378 3.77 -11.47 24.30
C GLU A 378 3.72 -11.38 25.83
N THR A 379 3.84 -10.18 26.40
CA THR A 379 3.91 -9.97 27.87
C THR A 379 2.55 -9.77 28.53
N VAL A 380 1.74 -8.86 27.99
CA VAL A 380 0.44 -8.45 28.57
C VAL A 380 -0.71 -9.28 28.01
N GLY A 381 -0.50 -9.86 26.82
CA GLY A 381 -1.47 -10.68 26.13
C GLY A 381 -2.42 -9.88 25.23
N ARG A 382 -2.89 -10.54 24.16
CA ARG A 382 -3.56 -9.89 23.00
C ARG A 382 -4.76 -8.99 23.34
N LYS A 383 -5.61 -9.41 24.28
CA LYS A 383 -6.86 -8.70 24.60
C LYS A 383 -6.59 -7.37 25.30
N VAL A 384 -5.69 -7.38 26.28
CA VAL A 384 -5.36 -6.18 27.07
C VAL A 384 -4.59 -5.18 26.21
N SER A 385 -3.62 -5.63 25.41
CA SER A 385 -2.89 -4.78 24.48
C SER A 385 -3.82 -4.07 23.49
N LEU A 386 -4.81 -4.79 22.93
CA LEU A 386 -5.79 -4.20 22.02
C LEU A 386 -6.66 -3.15 22.71
N MET A 387 -7.19 -3.43 23.90
CA MET A 387 -8.02 -2.48 24.65
C MET A 387 -7.23 -1.22 25.02
N ALA A 388 -6.00 -1.38 25.52
CA ALA A 388 -5.13 -0.27 25.90
C ALA A 388 -4.81 0.62 24.68
N ALA A 389 -4.41 0.02 23.55
CA ALA A 389 -4.08 0.75 22.33
C ALA A 389 -5.29 1.56 21.80
N LEU A 390 -6.49 1.01 21.87
CA LEU A 390 -7.70 1.70 21.41
C LEU A 390 -8.13 2.83 22.32
N ILE A 391 -8.02 2.65 23.65
CA ILE A 391 -8.33 3.72 24.61
C ILE A 391 -7.35 4.87 24.44
N VAL A 392 -6.04 4.57 24.30
CA VAL A 392 -5.00 5.58 24.08
C VAL A 392 -5.16 6.26 22.73
N GLY A 393 -5.35 5.50 21.65
CA GLY A 393 -5.54 6.08 20.32
C GLY A 393 -6.81 6.92 20.22
N GLY A 394 -7.92 6.43 20.80
CA GLY A 394 -9.18 7.16 20.85
C GLY A 394 -9.10 8.44 21.67
N SER A 395 -8.43 8.42 22.82
CA SER A 395 -8.27 9.61 23.66
C SER A 395 -7.38 10.66 22.97
N LEU A 396 -6.30 10.25 22.31
CA LEU A 396 -5.45 11.16 21.52
C LEU A 396 -6.24 11.81 20.37
N CYS A 397 -7.07 11.06 19.65
CA CYS A 397 -7.95 11.60 18.61
C CYS A 397 -9.02 12.57 19.15
N LEU A 398 -9.45 12.44 20.41
CA LEU A 398 -10.34 13.42 21.04
C LEU A 398 -9.58 14.66 21.51
N LEU A 399 -8.32 14.51 21.95
CA LEU A 399 -7.46 15.62 22.35
C LEU A 399 -7.12 16.55 21.17
N THR A 400 -7.03 16.04 19.94
CA THR A 400 -6.80 16.91 18.76
C THR A 400 -7.94 17.91 18.55
N LEU A 401 -9.18 17.58 18.93
CA LEU A 401 -10.32 18.52 18.89
C LEU A 401 -10.20 19.65 19.93
N ALA A 402 -9.46 19.42 21.02
CA ALA A 402 -9.26 20.41 22.07
C ALA A 402 -8.14 21.43 21.75
N VAL A 403 -7.31 21.16 20.73
CA VAL A 403 -6.24 22.08 20.31
C VAL A 403 -6.79 23.09 19.31
N PRO A 404 -6.84 24.40 19.63
CA PRO A 404 -7.32 25.41 18.70
C PRO A 404 -6.37 25.53 17.50
N GLN A 405 -6.94 25.57 16.28
CA GLN A 405 -6.21 25.62 15.01
C GLN A 405 -5.18 26.77 14.92
N SER A 406 -5.36 27.84 15.70
CA SER A 406 -4.45 28.98 15.74
C SER A 406 -3.10 28.70 16.43
N LYS A 407 -2.98 27.69 17.29
CA LYS A 407 -1.73 27.34 18.00
C LYS A 407 -0.91 26.25 17.30
N THR A 408 -1.52 25.45 16.43
CA THR A 408 -0.88 24.34 15.72
C THR A 408 0.24 24.81 14.78
N PHE A 409 0.04 25.97 14.12
CA PHE A 409 1.08 26.59 13.28
C PHE A 409 2.32 27.07 14.06
N SER A 410 2.16 27.46 15.34
CA SER A 410 3.28 27.98 16.14
C SER A 410 4.23 26.89 16.66
N LEU A 411 3.71 25.67 16.85
CA LEU A 411 4.48 24.52 17.34
C LEU A 411 5.27 23.81 16.23
N CYS A 412 4.78 23.82 14.98
CA CYS A 412 5.54 23.28 13.83
C CYS A 412 6.65 24.24 13.34
N ASN A 413 6.52 25.55 13.53
CA ASN A 413 7.56 26.52 13.12
C ASN A 413 8.71 26.67 14.14
N THR A 414 8.64 25.96 15.28
CA THR A 414 9.68 26.02 16.33
C THR A 414 10.45 24.71 16.51
N LEU A 415 10.19 23.69 15.70
CA LEU A 415 10.99 22.48 15.51
C LEU A 415 11.62 22.52 14.12
#